data_AF-A0A382IQM0-F1
#
_entry.id   AF-A0A382IQM0-F1
#
_cell.length_a   1.000
_cell.length_b   1.000
_cell.length_c   1.000
_cell.angle_alpha   90.00
_cell.angle_beta   90.00
_cell.angle_gamma   90.00
#
_symmetry.space_group_name_H-M   'P 1'
#
loop_
_entity.id
_entity.type
_entity.pdbx_description
1 polymer ?
#
loop_
_entity_poly.entity_id
_entity_poly.type
_entity_poly.pdbx_seq_one_letter_code
_entity_poly.pdbx_strand_id
1 'polypeptide(L)'
;TGQERADILEKLFRKHQIPVDGIDFSQTNRATRRLSGGDLERIVLRSYNLAKRHEREIVSQEDLNRTIDDYVPEHSPEMNEFMGLLALREANSRSMIPPNLPHELREYVDGNQIDKQKINRRLQELKNSLDML
;
A
#
# COMPACT_ATOMS: atom_id res chain seq x y z
N THR A 1 3.72 -5.75 10.59
CA THR A 1 5.17 -5.77 10.89
C THR A 1 5.92 -5.18 9.71
N GLY A 2 7.17 -4.74 9.87
CA GLY A 2 7.96 -4.22 8.75
C GLY A 2 8.05 -5.20 7.58
N GLN A 3 8.22 -6.49 7.87
CA GLN A 3 8.38 -7.55 6.85
C GLN A 3 7.32 -7.55 5.75
N GLU A 4 6.07 -7.22 6.07
CA GLU A 4 4.98 -7.28 5.10
C GLU A 4 5.15 -6.29 3.94
N ARG A 5 5.68 -5.10 4.19
CA ARG A 5 5.88 -4.08 3.13
C ARG A 5 7.03 -4.47 2.22
N ALA A 6 8.12 -4.96 2.80
CA ALA A 6 9.25 -5.51 2.07
C ALA A 6 8.81 -6.66 1.13
N ASP A 7 7.98 -7.59 1.64
CA ASP A 7 7.46 -8.71 0.84
C ASP A 7 6.58 -8.23 -0.32
N ILE A 8 5.79 -7.17 -0.13
CA ILE A 8 4.96 -6.59 -1.21
C ILE A 8 5.86 -5.98 -2.29
N LEU A 9 6.86 -5.19 -1.90
CA LEU A 9 7.81 -4.60 -2.85
C LEU A 9 8.54 -5.68 -3.64
N GLU A 10 9.10 -6.69 -2.96
CA GLU A 10 9.78 -7.80 -3.62
C GLU A 10 8.87 -8.53 -4.63
N LYS A 11 7.60 -8.79 -4.25
CA LYS A 11 6.61 -9.38 -5.15
C LYS A 11 6.31 -8.50 -6.36
N LEU A 12 6.24 -7.18 -6.18
CA LEU A 12 5.97 -6.24 -7.27
C LEU A 12 7.15 -6.17 -8.25
N PHE A 13 8.39 -6.13 -7.76
CA PHE A 13 9.58 -6.22 -8.62
C PHE A 13 9.57 -7.51 -9.45
N ARG A 14 9.27 -8.65 -8.83
CA ARG A 14 9.12 -9.94 -9.52
C ARG A 14 7.97 -9.96 -10.53
N LYS A 15 6.79 -9.44 -10.15
CA LYS A 15 5.60 -9.34 -11.01
C LYS A 15 5.91 -8.61 -12.31
N HIS A 16 6.67 -7.51 -12.21
CA HIS A 16 7.03 -6.66 -13.35
C HIS A 16 8.33 -7.08 -14.04
N GLN A 17 8.97 -8.18 -13.61
CA GLN A 17 10.23 -8.67 -14.16
C GLN A 17 11.34 -7.61 -14.14
N ILE A 18 11.36 -6.78 -13.10
CA ILE A 18 12.33 -5.69 -12.95
C ILE A 18 13.57 -6.24 -12.24
N PRO A 19 14.77 -6.16 -12.85
CA PRO A 19 16.01 -6.59 -12.20
C PRO A 19 16.36 -5.67 -11.04
N VAL A 20 16.79 -6.27 -9.94
CA VAL A 20 17.29 -5.55 -8.75
C VAL A 20 18.66 -6.11 -8.37
N ASP A 21 19.54 -5.26 -7.86
CA ASP A 21 20.83 -5.67 -7.30
C ASP A 21 21.05 -4.98 -5.95
N GLY A 22 21.40 -5.78 -4.93
CA GLY A 22 21.74 -5.29 -3.60
C GLY A 22 20.64 -4.51 -2.86
N ILE A 23 19.36 -4.65 -3.22
CA ILE A 23 18.26 -3.94 -2.54
C ILE A 23 17.89 -4.65 -1.24
N ASP A 24 17.90 -3.90 -0.15
CA ASP A 24 17.30 -4.25 1.13
C ASP A 24 15.95 -3.55 1.29
N PHE A 25 14.88 -4.25 0.90
CA PHE A 25 13.52 -3.73 0.98
C PHE A 25 13.08 -3.38 2.42
N SER A 26 13.70 -3.97 3.44
CA SER A 26 13.32 -3.75 4.84
C SER A 26 13.56 -2.31 5.30
N GLN A 27 14.49 -1.60 4.67
CA GLN A 27 14.79 -0.19 4.97
C GLN A 27 13.65 0.76 4.58
N THR A 28 12.79 0.34 3.66
CA THR A 28 11.67 1.16 3.14
C THR A 28 10.40 1.07 4.00
N ASN A 29 10.37 0.16 4.97
CA ASN A 29 9.16 -0.20 5.72
C ASN A 29 8.50 0.99 6.43
N ARG A 30 9.32 1.91 6.98
CA ARG A 30 8.80 3.09 7.69
C ARG A 30 8.17 4.09 6.72
N ALA A 31 8.89 4.44 5.66
CA ALA A 31 8.45 5.42 4.66
C ALA A 31 7.22 4.93 3.89
N THR A 32 7.13 3.62 3.66
CA THR A 32 6.05 3.05 2.85
C THR A 32 4.83 2.62 3.67
N ARG A 33 4.85 2.68 5.01
CA ARG A 33 3.83 2.06 5.86
C ARG A 33 2.39 2.46 5.51
N ARG A 34 2.16 3.72 5.20
CA ARG A 34 0.83 4.28 4.92
C ARG A 34 0.46 4.35 3.43
N LEU A 35 1.32 3.82 2.56
CA LEU A 35 1.09 3.81 1.12
C LEU A 35 0.19 2.63 0.74
N SER A 36 -0.72 2.84 -0.21
CA SER A 36 -1.53 1.75 -0.75
C SER A 36 -0.67 0.76 -1.57
N GLY A 37 -1.24 -0.40 -1.93
CA GLY A 37 -0.56 -1.33 -2.85
C GLY A 37 -0.33 -0.70 -4.23
N GLY A 38 -1.26 0.13 -4.70
CA GLY A 38 -1.12 0.86 -5.97
C GLY A 38 -0.02 1.92 -5.91
N ASP A 39 0.15 2.59 -4.77
CA ASP A 39 1.25 3.53 -4.55
C ASP A 39 2.61 2.82 -4.61
N LEU A 40 2.74 1.66 -3.95
CA LEU A 40 3.95 0.84 -4.02
C LEU A 40 4.26 0.41 -5.45
N GLU A 41 3.25 -0.04 -6.20
CA GLU A 41 3.42 -0.46 -7.58
C GLU A 41 3.90 0.70 -8.47
N ARG A 42 3.34 1.90 -8.28
CA ARG A 42 3.82 3.12 -8.97
C ARG A 42 5.27 3.45 -8.59
N ILE A 43 5.65 3.32 -7.32
CA ILE A 43 7.05 3.51 -6.88
C ILE A 43 7.99 2.53 -7.56
N VAL A 44 7.64 1.24 -7.60
CA VAL A 44 8.44 0.20 -8.27
C VAL A 44 8.67 0.55 -9.74
N LEU A 45 7.61 0.86 -10.49
CA LEU A 45 7.71 1.22 -11.91
C LEU A 45 8.51 2.52 -12.12
N ARG A 46 8.36 3.51 -11.25
CA ARG A 46 9.11 4.77 -11.31
C ARG A 46 10.60 4.58 -11.00
N SER A 47 10.96 3.74 -10.03
CA SER A 47 12.35 3.43 -9.71
C SER A 47 13.08 2.77 -10.88
N TYR A 48 12.38 1.93 -11.64
CA TYR A 48 12.91 1.35 -12.86
C TYR A 48 13.07 2.36 -14.00
N ASN A 49 12.08 3.25 -14.18
CA ASN A 49 12.23 4.35 -15.13
C ASN A 49 13.39 5.28 -14.77
N LEU A 50 13.67 5.49 -13.48
CA LEU A 50 14.82 6.26 -13.02
C LEU A 50 16.14 5.57 -13.37
N ALA A 51 16.26 4.26 -13.12
CA ALA A 51 17.42 3.48 -13.53
C ALA A 51 17.66 3.57 -15.06
N LYS A 52 16.60 3.45 -15.86
CA LYS A 52 16.66 3.56 -17.32
C LYS A 52 17.10 4.93 -17.82
N ARG A 53 16.66 6.01 -17.16
CA ARG A 53 17.13 7.38 -17.47
C ARG A 53 18.63 7.56 -17.19
N HIS A 54 19.20 6.71 -16.34
CA HIS A 54 20.64 6.62 -16.07
C HIS A 54 21.32 5.49 -16.86
N GLU A 55 20.71 5.03 -17.96
CA GLU A 55 21.25 3.99 -18.86
C GLU A 55 21.52 2.65 -18.16
N ARG A 56 20.79 2.35 -17.07
CA ARG A 56 20.83 1.07 -16.35
C ARG A 56 19.52 0.31 -16.49
N GLU A 57 19.62 -1.01 -16.66
CA GLU A 57 18.48 -1.94 -16.66
C GLU A 57 18.25 -2.60 -15.29
N ILE A 58 19.08 -2.27 -14.29
CA ILE A 58 19.02 -2.83 -12.93
C ILE A 58 18.74 -1.70 -11.94
N VAL A 59 17.72 -1.89 -11.11
CA VAL A 59 17.35 -0.95 -10.04
C VAL A 59 18.27 -1.14 -8.84
N SER A 60 18.81 -0.02 -8.34
CA SER A 60 19.63 0.03 -7.13
C SER A 60 18.81 0.49 -5.92
N GLN A 61 19.38 0.32 -4.72
CA GLN A 61 18.78 0.85 -3.49
C GLN A 61 18.52 2.36 -3.57
N GLU A 62 19.42 3.11 -4.20
CA GLU A 62 19.32 4.57 -4.33
C GLU A 62 18.14 4.97 -5.23
N ASP A 63 17.91 4.27 -6.34
CA ASP A 63 16.78 4.56 -7.23
C ASP A 63 15.43 4.37 -6.50
N LEU A 64 15.33 3.30 -5.71
CA LEU A 64 14.15 3.01 -4.91
C LEU A 64 13.94 4.08 -3.82
N ASN A 65 14.99 4.41 -3.06
CA ASN A 65 14.92 5.40 -1.99
C ASN A 65 14.53 6.78 -2.54
N ARG A 66 15.19 7.25 -3.61
CA ARG A 66 14.83 8.53 -4.26
C ARG A 66 13.39 8.57 -4.72
N THR A 67 12.92 7.47 -5.29
CA THR A 67 11.54 7.39 -5.77
C THR A 67 10.54 7.42 -4.62
N ILE A 68 10.84 6.78 -3.49
CA ILE A 68 10.01 6.82 -2.28
C ILE A 68 9.97 8.23 -1.71
N ASP A 69 11.12 8.89 -1.61
CA ASP A 69 11.24 10.23 -1.02
C ASP A 69 10.54 11.30 -1.87
N ASP A 70 10.55 11.15 -3.20
CA ASP A 70 9.84 12.03 -4.15
C ASP A 70 8.35 11.68 -4.30
N TYR A 71 7.88 10.57 -3.72
CA TYR A 71 6.52 10.09 -3.95
C TYR A 71 5.49 10.91 -3.17
N VAL A 72 4.62 11.60 -3.91
CA VAL A 72 3.40 12.21 -3.38
C VAL A 72 2.22 11.27 -3.65
N PRO A 73 1.57 10.69 -2.61
CA PRO A 73 0.40 9.83 -2.79
C PRO A 73 -0.79 10.60 -3.36
N GLU A 74 -1.59 9.91 -4.16
CA GLU A 74 -2.82 10.46 -4.74
C GLU A 74 -3.88 10.73 -3.66
N HIS A 75 -3.87 9.95 -2.59
CA HIS A 75 -4.82 10.04 -1.49
C HIS A 75 -4.11 10.07 -0.14
N SER A 76 -4.68 10.81 0.81
CA SER A 76 -4.22 10.77 2.19
C SER A 76 -4.40 9.36 2.80
N PRO A 77 -3.62 9.01 3.84
CA PRO A 77 -3.82 7.77 4.57
C PRO A 77 -5.26 7.58 5.06
N GLU A 78 -5.89 8.66 5.52
CA GLU A 78 -7.27 8.69 6.02
C GLU A 78 -8.27 8.41 4.90
N MET A 79 -8.04 8.95 3.70
CA MET A 79 -8.89 8.67 2.53
C MET A 79 -8.71 7.22 2.04
N ASN A 80 -7.49 6.69 2.07
CA ASN A 80 -7.24 5.27 1.78
C ASN A 80 -7.94 4.33 2.77
N GLU A 81 -7.88 4.64 4.07
CA GLU A 81 -8.62 3.92 5.11
C GLU A 81 -10.13 3.99 4.84
N PHE A 82 -10.65 5.19 4.57
CA PHE A 82 -12.07 5.41 4.28
C PHE A 82 -12.56 4.55 3.11
N MET A 83 -11.85 4.56 1.97
CA MET A 83 -12.21 3.75 0.81
C MET A 83 -12.13 2.24 1.10
N GLY A 84 -11.10 1.79 1.84
CA GLY A 84 -10.98 0.39 2.24
C GLY A 84 -12.13 -0.07 3.14
N LEU A 85 -12.54 0.77 4.09
CA LEU A 85 -13.67 0.50 4.98
C LEU A 85 -15.00 0.52 4.25
N LEU A 86 -15.18 1.41 3.26
CA LEU A 86 -16.35 1.36 2.37
C LEU A 86 -16.42 0.03 1.62
N ALA A 87 -15.30 -0.41 1.03
CA ALA A 87 -15.25 -1.69 0.33
C ALA A 87 -15.60 -2.87 1.24
N LEU A 88 -15.08 -2.90 2.47
CA LEU A 88 -15.43 -3.92 3.46
C LEU A 88 -16.89 -3.86 3.91
N ARG A 89 -17.47 -2.65 4.07
CA ARG A 89 -18.88 -2.48 4.43
C ARG A 89 -19.82 -3.10 3.39
N GLU A 90 -19.51 -2.89 2.12
CA GLU A 90 -20.30 -3.36 0.97
C GLU A 90 -19.99 -4.81 0.57
N ALA A 91 -18.90 -5.39 1.07
CA ALA A 91 -18.58 -6.79 0.84
C ALA A 91 -19.73 -7.68 1.36
N ASN A 92 -20.29 -8.49 0.46
CA ASN A 92 -21.39 -9.42 0.75
C ASN A 92 -20.97 -10.89 0.62
N SER A 93 -19.70 -11.14 0.26
CA SER A 93 -19.11 -12.47 0.17
C SER A 93 -17.70 -12.47 0.76
N ARG A 94 -17.33 -13.60 1.36
CA ARG A 94 -15.99 -13.85 1.89
C ARG A 94 -14.91 -13.76 0.82
N SER A 95 -15.23 -14.17 -0.41
CA SER A 95 -14.30 -14.12 -1.53
C SER A 95 -13.92 -12.70 -1.95
N MET A 96 -14.68 -11.69 -1.49
CA MET A 96 -14.38 -10.28 -1.74
C MET A 96 -13.36 -9.72 -0.74
N ILE A 97 -13.09 -10.43 0.37
CA ILE A 97 -12.09 -10.02 1.36
C ILE A 97 -10.73 -10.52 0.87
N PRO A 98 -9.75 -9.62 0.63
CA PRO A 98 -8.41 -10.04 0.24
C PRO A 98 -7.78 -10.95 1.31
N PRO A 99 -7.02 -11.99 0.92
CA PRO A 99 -6.35 -12.87 1.87
C PRO A 99 -5.31 -12.12 2.73
N ASN A 100 -4.77 -11.01 2.20
CA ASN A 100 -3.88 -10.11 2.93
C ASN A 100 -4.54 -8.73 3.00
N LEU A 101 -5.26 -8.46 4.09
CA LEU A 101 -5.80 -7.13 4.35
C LEU A 101 -4.68 -6.16 4.76
N PRO A 102 -4.75 -4.90 4.30
CA PRO A 102 -3.98 -3.81 4.87
C PRO A 102 -4.07 -3.81 6.40
N HIS A 103 -2.97 -3.51 7.07
CA HIS A 103 -2.86 -3.61 8.52
C HIS A 103 -3.95 -2.82 9.25
N GLU A 104 -4.27 -1.64 8.74
CA GLU A 104 -5.28 -0.71 9.25
C GLU A 104 -6.70 -1.27 9.17
N LEU A 105 -6.95 -2.21 8.25
CA LEU A 105 -8.29 -2.78 8.04
C LEU A 105 -8.51 -4.10 8.79
N ARG A 106 -7.45 -4.72 9.32
CA ARG A 106 -7.54 -6.05 9.96
C ARG A 106 -8.42 -6.07 11.19
N GLU A 107 -8.44 -4.98 11.96
CA GLU A 107 -9.22 -4.92 13.20
C GLU A 107 -10.75 -4.89 13.00
N TYR A 108 -11.20 -4.76 11.74
CA TYR A 108 -12.62 -4.75 11.35
C TYR A 108 -13.08 -6.11 10.80
N VAL A 109 -12.17 -7.07 10.71
CA VAL A 109 -12.43 -8.41 10.20
C VAL A 109 -11.92 -9.44 11.21
N ASP A 110 -12.83 -10.16 11.85
CA ASP A 110 -12.50 -11.27 12.73
C ASP A 110 -12.90 -12.59 12.09
N GLY A 111 -11.90 -13.29 11.53
CA GLY A 111 -12.07 -14.55 10.82
C GLY A 111 -13.10 -14.44 9.69
N ASN A 112 -14.34 -14.84 9.98
CA ASN A 112 -15.44 -14.89 9.02
C ASN A 112 -16.43 -13.72 9.13
N GLN A 113 -16.22 -12.79 10.07
CA GLN A 113 -17.16 -11.71 10.35
C GLN A 113 -16.54 -10.35 10.06
N ILE A 114 -17.30 -9.51 9.35
CA ILE A 114 -16.99 -8.09 9.16
C ILE A 114 -17.77 -7.31 10.22
N ASP A 115 -17.06 -6.58 11.07
CA ASP A 115 -17.69 -5.76 12.11
C ASP A 115 -18.26 -4.47 11.49
N LYS A 116 -19.47 -4.58 10.94
CA LYS A 116 -20.16 -3.45 10.30
C LYS A 116 -20.45 -2.30 11.26
N GLN A 117 -20.63 -2.56 12.55
CA GLN A 117 -20.89 -1.51 13.52
C GLN A 117 -19.63 -0.67 13.74
N LYS A 118 -18.48 -1.32 13.92
CA LYS A 118 -17.19 -0.66 14.07
C LYS A 118 -16.78 0.09 12.80
N ILE A 119 -16.99 -0.52 11.62
CA ILE A 119 -16.77 0.13 10.33
C ILE A 119 -17.61 1.40 10.20
N ASN A 120 -18.92 1.34 10.47
CA ASN A 120 -19.79 2.51 10.34
C ASN A 120 -19.38 3.65 11.27
N ARG A 121 -18.97 3.34 12.51
CA ARG A 121 -18.45 4.33 13.44
C ARG A 121 -17.21 5.01 12.88
N ARG A 122 -16.23 4.22 12.42
CA ARG A 122 -14.98 4.74 11.87
C ARG A 122 -15.19 5.56 10.60
N LEU A 123 -16.08 5.12 9.70
CA LEU A 123 -16.43 5.87 8.50
C LEU A 123 -16.99 7.25 8.85
N GLN A 124 -17.79 7.37 9.91
CA GLN A 124 -18.31 8.68 10.34
C GLN A 124 -17.19 9.58 10.89
N GLU A 125 -16.25 9.04 11.67
CA GLU A 125 -15.08 9.78 12.14
C GLU A 125 -14.22 10.29 10.97
N LEU A 126 -13.97 9.41 9.99
CA LEU A 126 -13.16 9.72 8.82
C LEU A 126 -13.84 10.77 7.93
N LYS A 127 -15.16 10.69 7.72
CA LYS A 127 -15.91 11.72 6.99
C LYS A 127 -15.70 13.11 7.59
N ASN A 128 -15.82 13.21 8.92
CA ASN A 128 -15.60 14.47 9.63
C ASN A 128 -14.15 14.96 9.47
N SER A 129 -13.16 14.05 9.51
CA SER A 129 -11.75 14.43 9.35
C SER A 129 -11.34 14.81 7.93
N LEU A 130 -12.07 14.30 6.93
CA LEU A 130 -11.83 14.52 5.51
C LEU A 130 -12.68 15.69 4.96
N ASP A 131 -13.42 16.39 5.82
CA ASP A 131 -14.40 17.42 5.46
C ASP A 131 -15.40 16.95 4.38
N MET A 132 -15.78 15.66 4.42
CA MET A 132 -16.76 15.08 3.51
C MET A 132 -18.18 15.31 4.06
N LEU A 133 -19.01 16.01 3.29
CA LEU A 133 -20.43 16.29 3.58
C LEU A 133 -21.28 15.00 3.75
#